data_AF-A0A5S4V2C2-F1
#
_entry.id   AF-A0A5S4V2C2-F1
#
_cell.length_a   1.000
_cell.length_b   1.000
_cell.length_c   1.000
_cell.angle_alpha   90.00
_cell.angle_beta   90.00
_cell.angle_gamma   90.00
#
_symmetry.space_group_name_H-M   'P 1'
#
loop_
_entity.id
_entity.type
_entity.pdbx_description
1 polymer ?
#
loop_
_entity_poly.entity_id
_entity_poly.type
_entity_poly.pdbx_seq_one_letter_code
_entity_poly.pdbx_strand_id
1 'polypeptide(L)' 'MSTTHDTDRGAIERWWPHLSIEGKHRLLAELTAPIDAETAAEIESITGEPAPDRLTPAEQRFVLTQIEPVD' A
#
# COMPACT_ATOMS: atom_id res chain seq x y z
N MET A 1 -17.05 5.13 23.04
CA MET A 1 -17.37 4.99 21.60
C MET A 1 -16.10 4.52 20.92
N SER A 2 -16.17 3.40 20.19
CA SER A 2 -15.02 2.63 19.72
C SER A 2 -14.17 3.40 18.69
N THR A 3 -12.89 3.51 19.03
CA THR A 3 -11.65 3.60 18.21
C THR A 3 -11.78 3.65 16.68
N THR A 4 -11.37 4.75 16.04
CA THR A 4 -10.93 4.75 14.63
C THR A 4 -9.95 5.91 14.37
N HIS A 5 -8.65 5.68 14.56
CA HIS A 5 -7.57 6.45 13.93
C HIS A 5 -6.21 5.72 13.92
N ASP A 6 -6.21 4.39 14.09
CA ASP A 6 -5.01 3.54 14.03
C ASP A 6 -5.08 2.69 12.75
N THR A 7 -5.02 3.33 11.58
CA THR A 7 -5.28 2.63 10.28
C THR A 7 -4.12 2.78 9.28
N ASP A 8 -3.07 3.54 9.58
CA ASP A 8 -2.34 4.19 8.48
C ASP A 8 -0.92 3.69 8.21
N ARG A 9 -0.37 2.76 9.01
CA ARG A 9 0.96 2.17 8.71
C ARG A 9 0.99 0.65 8.78
N GLY A 10 0.25 0.08 9.74
CA GLY A 10 0.15 -1.38 9.86
C GLY A 10 -0.59 -2.04 8.71
N ALA A 11 -1.34 -1.29 7.89
CA ALA A 11 -2.02 -1.82 6.70
C ALA A 11 -1.01 -2.10 5.58
N ILE A 12 -0.21 -1.11 5.17
CA ILE A 12 0.77 -1.29 4.10
C ILE A 12 1.84 -2.34 4.41
N GLU A 13 2.29 -2.42 5.67
CA GLU A 13 3.25 -3.42 6.12
C GLU A 13 2.72 -4.87 5.95
N ARG A 14 1.39 -5.06 5.92
CA ARG A 14 0.75 -6.38 5.76
C ARG A 14 0.58 -6.80 4.31
N TRP A 15 0.33 -5.88 3.37
CA TRP A 15 0.06 -6.25 1.98
C TRP A 15 1.21 -5.92 1.02
N TRP A 16 2.04 -4.92 1.29
CA TRP A 16 3.18 -4.56 0.45
C TRP A 16 4.11 -5.73 0.10
N PRO A 17 4.59 -6.57 1.04
CA PRO A 17 5.47 -7.68 0.70
C PRO A 17 4.77 -8.72 -0.20
N HIS A 18 3.46 -8.90 -0.03
CA HIS A 18 2.65 -9.89 -0.74
C HIS A 18 2.06 -9.39 -2.05
N LEU A 19 2.06 -8.07 -2.30
CA LEU A 19 1.60 -7.49 -3.54
C LEU A 19 2.44 -7.98 -4.72
N SER A 20 1.77 -8.22 -5.86
CA SER A 20 2.44 -8.62 -7.08
C SER A 20 3.50 -7.60 -7.51
N ILE A 21 4.49 -8.06 -8.28
CA ILE A 21 5.51 -7.18 -8.86
C ILE A 21 4.86 -6.13 -9.77
N GLU A 22 3.80 -6.50 -10.49
CA GLU A 22 3.03 -5.59 -11.36
C GLU A 22 2.32 -4.50 -10.53
N GLY A 23 1.61 -4.86 -9.46
CA GLY A 23 0.99 -3.90 -8.54
C GLY A 23 2.02 -2.97 -7.89
N LYS A 24 3.19 -3.49 -7.49
CA LYS A 24 4.31 -2.68 -7.00
C LYS A 24 4.79 -1.68 -8.04
N HIS A 25 5.01 -2.11 -9.29
CA HIS A 25 5.43 -1.21 -10.37
C HIS A 25 4.37 -0.13 -10.66
N ARG A 26 3.08 -0.46 -10.61
CA ARG A 26 1.99 0.51 -10.76
C ARG A 26 2.02 1.58 -9.66
N LEU A 27 2.13 1.17 -8.39
CA LEU A 27 2.25 2.10 -7.27
C LEU A 27 3.52 2.94 -7.34
N LEU A 28 4.66 2.33 -7.70
CA LEU A 28 5.94 3.03 -7.81
C LEU A 28 5.99 4.00 -9.00
N ALA A 29 5.16 3.80 -10.02
CA ALA A 29 5.07 4.73 -11.14
C ALA A 29 4.53 6.10 -10.72
N GLU A 30 3.57 6.14 -9.79
CA GLU A 30 3.04 7.39 -9.22
C GLU A 30 2.46 7.17 -7.81
N LEU A 31 3.31 7.33 -6.79
CA LEU A 31 2.95 7.11 -5.38
C LEU A 31 1.91 8.12 -4.83
N THR A 32 1.72 9.25 -5.50
CA THR A 32 0.75 10.27 -5.08
C THR A 32 -0.59 10.15 -5.78
N ALA A 33 -0.69 9.31 -6.81
CA ALA A 33 -1.93 9.04 -7.52
C ALA A 33 -2.87 8.16 -6.67
N PRO A 34 -4.17 8.16 -7.00
CA PRO A 34 -5.09 7.14 -6.50
C PRO A 34 -4.60 5.73 -6.85
N ILE A 35 -4.87 4.77 -5.96
CA ILE A 35 -4.61 3.35 -6.24
C ILE A 35 -5.56 2.91 -7.35
N ASP A 36 -5.01 2.25 -8.38
CA ASP A 36 -5.82 1.73 -9.47
C ASP A 36 -6.68 0.54 -8.99
N ALA A 37 -7.79 0.30 -9.70
CA ALA A 37 -8.75 -0.73 -9.31
C ALA A 37 -8.17 -2.16 -9.27
N GLU A 38 -7.12 -2.44 -10.05
CA GLU A 38 -6.50 -3.76 -10.09
C GLU A 38 -5.63 -3.97 -8.85
N THR A 39 -4.78 -2.99 -8.54
CA THR A 39 -3.99 -2.97 -7.31
C THR A 39 -4.89 -2.96 -6.06
N ALA A 40 -5.99 -2.20 -6.08
CA ALA A 40 -6.98 -2.21 -5.01
C ALA A 40 -7.59 -3.60 -4.80
N ALA A 41 -8.01 -4.28 -5.87
CA ALA A 41 -8.55 -5.64 -5.78
C ALA A 41 -7.52 -6.65 -5.23
N GLU A 42 -6.24 -6.51 -5.58
CA GLU A 42 -5.16 -7.33 -5.01
C GLU A 42 -5.00 -7.07 -3.51
N ILE A 43 -4.97 -5.79 -3.10
CA ILE A 43 -4.87 -5.41 -1.69
C ILE A 43 -6.05 -6.01 -0.91
N GLU A 44 -7.28 -5.85 -1.41
CA GLU A 44 -8.50 -6.42 -0.81
C GLU A 44 -8.41 -7.95 -0.70
N SER A 45 -7.89 -8.62 -1.72
CA SER A 45 -7.70 -10.08 -1.68
C SER A 45 -6.65 -10.51 -0.66
N ILE A 46 -5.65 -9.67 -0.35
CA ILE A 46 -4.59 -9.97 0.61
C ILE A 46 -5.05 -9.70 2.04
N THR A 47 -5.72 -8.56 2.27
CA THR A 47 -6.11 -8.09 3.60
C THR A 47 -7.47 -8.61 4.04
N GLY A 48 -8.36 -8.94 3.09
CA GLY A 48 -9.77 -9.22 3.34
C GLY A 48 -10.60 -7.97 3.68
N GLU A 49 -10.01 -6.78 3.55
CA GLU A 49 -10.57 -5.48 3.92
C GLU A 49 -10.52 -4.53 2.71
N PRO A 50 -11.42 -3.54 2.60
CA PRO A 50 -11.42 -2.59 1.49
C PRO A 50 -10.07 -1.88 1.34
N ALA A 51 -9.59 -1.79 0.10
CA ALA A 51 -8.32 -1.14 -0.18
C ALA A 51 -8.42 0.39 0.00
N PRO A 52 -7.32 1.05 0.37
CA PRO A 52 -7.30 2.51 0.44
C PRO A 52 -7.36 3.13 -0.96
N ASP A 53 -8.04 4.27 -1.09
CA ASP A 53 -8.08 5.01 -2.35
C ASP A 53 -6.72 5.63 -2.74
N ARG A 54 -5.85 5.90 -1.75
CA ARG A 54 -4.53 6.53 -1.95
C ARG A 54 -3.60 6.22 -0.78
N LEU A 55 -2.30 6.13 -1.08
CA LEU A 55 -1.25 6.03 -0.06
C LEU A 55 -1.03 7.34 0.68
N THR A 56 -0.89 7.27 2.00
CA THR A 56 -0.53 8.43 2.81
C THR A 56 0.96 8.74 2.73
N PRO A 57 1.39 9.96 3.11
CA PRO A 57 2.82 10.30 3.11
C PRO A 57 3.68 9.38 3.98
N ALA A 58 3.11 8.72 4.99
CA ALA A 58 3.83 7.76 5.83
C ALA A 58 4.03 6.43 5.09
N GLU A 59 2.99 5.95 4.40
CA GLU A 59 3.01 4.73 3.59
C GLU A 59 3.95 4.86 2.39
N GLN A 60 3.90 6.01 1.70
CA GLN A 60 4.82 6.31 0.60
C GLN A 60 6.28 6.25 1.06
N ARG A 61 6.59 6.82 2.24
CA ARG A 61 7.93 6.73 2.83
C ARG A 61 8.33 5.29 3.15
N PHE A 62 7.42 4.49 3.69
CA PHE A 62 7.69 3.07 3.95
C PHE A 62 8.05 2.33 2.66
N VAL A 63 7.26 2.51 1.60
CA VAL A 63 7.53 1.92 0.28
C VAL A 63 8.91 2.32 -0.24
N LEU A 64 9.23 3.62 -0.18
CA LEU A 64 10.52 4.14 -0.62
C LEU A 64 11.70 3.55 0.16
N THR A 65 11.56 3.32 1.46
CA THR A 65 12.60 2.66 2.27
C THR A 65 12.76 1.17 1.94
N GLN A 66 11.69 0.48 1.52
CA GLN A 66 11.76 -0.94 1.17
C GLN A 66 12.34 -1.22 -0.23
N ILE A 67 12.34 -0.23 -1.13
CA ILE A 67 12.94 -0.33 -2.48
C ILE A 67 14.38 0.18 -2.55
N GLU A 68 14.92 0.79 -1.48
CA GLU A 68 16.33 1.16 -1.46
C GLU A 68 17.17 -0.10 -1.74
N PRO A 69 18.00 -0.10 -2.79
CA PRO A 69 18.85 -1.23 -3.08
C PRO A 69 19.80 -1.42 -1.90
N VAL A 70 19.69 -2.57 -1.23
CA VAL A 70 20.74 -3.04 -0.35
C VAL A 70 21.91 -3.40 -1.28
N ASP A 71 22.90 -2.51 -1.34
CA ASP A 71 24.21 -2.74 -2.00
C ASP A 71 24.92 -3.97 -1.42
#